data_AF-A0AA95ZFG6-F1
#
_entry.id   AF-A0AA95ZFG6-F1
#
_cell.length_a   1.000
_cell.length_b   1.000
_cell.length_c   1.000
_cell.angle_alpha   90.00
_cell.angle_beta   90.00
_cell.angle_gamma   90.00
#
_symmetry.space_group_name_H-M   'P 1'
#
loop_
_entity.id
_entity.type
_entity.pdbx_description
1 polymer ?
#
loop_
_entity_poly.entity_id
_entity_poly.type
_entity_poly.pdbx_seq_one_letter_code
_entity_poly.pdbx_strand_id
1 'polypeptide(L)'
;MSPRRRRFILQALSPSTGCPVLEAQFSLDAIAPLFALLGEEGGDELARIYELDATDLRSLSALTGFQFPGDVGPVQLRPWHALRNVPYLIHTEFELALMLEGRKPLAVFEDAYPCDWFATMIARFDPFVRDGRFVRRVLDKPLSAPVAASIGASVEGMRSVYVALPGQEWRIDAYIEMWQSAKKSGWSEASERRQGELLGYTDWQCDWWAKNRLGSLSRRR
;
A
#
# COMPACT_ATOMS: atom_id res chain seq x y z
N MET A 1 10.81 -28.14 -17.52
CA MET A 1 10.41 -26.78 -17.13
C MET A 1 11.15 -26.46 -15.83
N SER A 2 12.01 -25.45 -15.78
CA SER A 2 12.59 -25.05 -14.49
C SER A 2 11.49 -24.59 -13.53
N PRO A 3 11.54 -24.97 -12.24
CA PRO A 3 10.55 -24.51 -11.28
C PRO A 3 10.54 -22.98 -11.25
N ARG A 4 9.33 -22.40 -11.26
CA ARG A 4 9.14 -20.95 -11.27
C ARG A 4 9.50 -20.42 -9.89
N ARG A 5 10.59 -19.67 -9.80
CA ARG A 5 11.05 -19.04 -8.56
C ARG A 5 9.98 -18.06 -8.06
N ARG A 6 9.43 -18.32 -6.88
CA ARG A 6 8.41 -17.47 -6.23
C ARG A 6 9.12 -16.42 -5.39
N ARG A 7 8.66 -15.17 -5.48
CA ARG A 7 9.28 -14.02 -4.81
C ARG A 7 8.42 -13.58 -3.63
N PHE A 8 9.09 -13.14 -2.57
CA PHE A 8 8.46 -12.69 -1.34
C PHE A 8 9.19 -11.47 -0.79
N ILE A 9 8.52 -10.74 0.09
CA ILE A 9 9.03 -9.54 0.71
C ILE A 9 8.95 -9.67 2.22
N LEU A 10 10.05 -9.38 2.91
CA LEU A 10 10.09 -9.13 4.35
C LEU A 10 10.15 -7.64 4.59
N GLN A 11 9.32 -7.14 5.50
CA GLN A 11 9.31 -5.74 5.93
C GLN A 11 9.42 -5.66 7.44
N ALA A 12 10.35 -4.86 7.95
CA ALA A 12 10.29 -4.41 9.34
C ALA A 12 9.53 -3.08 9.40
N LEU A 13 8.64 -2.95 10.37
CA LEU A 13 7.84 -1.76 10.57
C LEU A 13 8.40 -0.91 11.72
N SER A 14 8.39 0.41 11.57
CA SER A 14 8.65 1.33 12.66
C SER A 14 7.63 1.13 13.78
N PRO A 15 8.05 0.89 15.03
CA PRO A 15 7.12 0.79 16.15
C PRO A 15 6.31 2.07 16.40
N SER A 16 6.84 3.23 16.02
CA SER A 16 6.19 4.53 16.29
C SER A 16 5.17 4.94 15.22
N THR A 17 5.35 4.50 13.98
CA THR A 17 4.50 4.94 12.85
C THR A 17 3.79 3.79 12.14
N GLY A 18 4.22 2.54 12.36
CA GLY A 18 3.75 1.38 11.62
C GLY A 18 4.14 1.39 10.13
N CYS A 19 5.03 2.31 9.71
CA CYS A 19 5.52 2.38 8.33
C CYS A 19 6.67 1.39 8.11
N PRO A 20 6.83 0.82 6.91
CA PRO A 20 8.02 0.03 6.59
C PRO A 20 9.29 0.88 6.67
N VAL A 21 10.32 0.38 7.37
CA VAL A 21 11.63 1.02 7.53
C VAL A 21 12.79 0.20 6.98
N LEU A 22 12.59 -1.11 6.81
CA LEU A 22 13.52 -2.02 6.19
C LEU A 22 12.75 -3.01 5.33
N GLU A 23 13.27 -3.30 4.14
CA GLU A 23 12.69 -4.29 3.25
C GLU A 23 13.78 -5.22 2.67
N ALA A 24 13.48 -6.51 2.59
CA ALA A 24 14.30 -7.48 1.87
C ALA A 24 13.42 -8.35 0.97
N GLN A 25 13.92 -8.64 -0.24
CA GLN A 25 13.31 -9.61 -1.15
C GLN A 25 14.08 -10.93 -1.06
N PHE A 26 13.35 -12.03 -0.99
CA PHE A 26 13.91 -13.37 -1.17
C PHE A 26 13.04 -14.19 -2.13
N SER A 27 13.59 -15.31 -2.59
CA SER A 27 12.89 -16.17 -3.53
C SER A 27 13.09 -17.65 -3.20
N LEU A 28 12.03 -18.45 -3.36
CA LEU A 28 12.02 -19.89 -3.15
C LEU A 28 11.61 -20.62 -4.43
N ASP A 29 12.13 -21.83 -4.63
CA ASP A 29 11.76 -22.68 -5.76
C ASP A 29 10.44 -23.44 -5.50
N ALA A 30 10.11 -23.68 -4.22
CA ALA A 30 8.86 -24.29 -3.77
C ALA A 30 8.27 -23.49 -2.61
N ILE A 31 6.94 -23.28 -2.61
CA ILE A 31 6.25 -22.57 -1.53
C ILE A 31 5.93 -23.47 -0.33
N ALA A 32 5.85 -24.79 -0.53
CA ALA A 32 5.37 -25.71 0.51
C ALA A 32 6.14 -25.59 1.84
N PRO A 33 7.48 -25.43 1.87
CA PRO A 33 8.21 -25.18 3.11
C PRO A 33 7.81 -23.87 3.81
N LEU A 34 7.45 -22.84 3.04
CA LEU A 34 6.98 -21.57 3.58
C LEU A 34 5.58 -21.72 4.19
N PHE A 35 4.68 -22.47 3.57
CA PHE A 35 3.36 -22.74 4.18
C PHE A 35 3.47 -23.58 5.45
N ALA A 36 4.34 -24.59 5.46
CA ALA A 36 4.59 -25.38 6.66
C ALA A 36 5.10 -24.50 7.82
N LEU A 37 5.97 -23.53 7.53
CA LEU A 37 6.42 -22.53 8.51
C LEU A 37 5.26 -21.67 9.02
N LEU A 38 4.40 -21.19 8.13
CA LEU A 38 3.28 -20.30 8.46
C LEU A 38 2.05 -21.02 9.06
N GLY A 39 2.09 -22.35 9.17
CA GLY A 39 0.95 -23.16 9.63
C GLY A 39 -0.24 -23.16 8.68
N GLU A 40 -0.01 -22.97 7.38
CA GLU A 40 -1.05 -22.92 6.35
C GLU A 40 -1.20 -24.29 5.66
N GLU A 41 -2.43 -24.65 5.25
CA GLU A 41 -2.75 -25.95 4.63
C GLU A 41 -2.29 -26.09 3.15
N GLY A 42 -1.29 -25.32 2.74
CA GLY A 42 -0.75 -25.33 1.38
C GLY A 42 -1.47 -24.37 0.43
N GLY A 43 -1.13 -24.45 -0.86
CA GLY A 43 -1.64 -23.57 -1.90
C GLY A 43 -0.58 -23.20 -2.94
N ASP A 44 -0.86 -22.17 -3.74
CA ASP A 44 0.08 -21.68 -4.75
C ASP A 44 0.60 -20.25 -4.51
N GLU A 45 -0.08 -19.46 -3.68
CA GLU A 45 0.31 -18.07 -3.40
C GLU A 45 -0.02 -17.72 -1.94
N LEU A 46 0.73 -16.78 -1.35
CA LEU A 46 0.36 -16.22 -0.05
C LEU A 46 -0.90 -15.37 -0.22
N ALA A 47 -1.97 -15.72 0.48
CA ALA A 47 -3.24 -15.02 0.37
C ALA A 47 -3.28 -13.70 1.15
N ARG A 48 -2.35 -13.50 2.09
CA ARG A 48 -2.36 -12.40 3.05
C ARG A 48 -0.96 -11.99 3.49
N ILE A 49 -0.93 -10.95 4.32
CA ILE A 49 0.26 -10.53 5.06
C ILE A 49 0.34 -11.38 6.33
N TYR A 50 1.55 -11.83 6.66
CA TYR A 50 1.84 -12.63 7.84
C TYR A 50 2.72 -11.83 8.77
N GLU A 51 2.31 -11.64 10.02
CA GLU A 51 3.21 -11.14 11.06
C GLU A 51 4.10 -12.30 11.50
N LEU A 52 5.41 -12.06 11.57
CA LEU A 52 6.40 -13.06 11.93
C LEU A 52 6.94 -12.77 13.33
N ASP A 53 6.90 -13.78 14.19
CA ASP A 53 7.55 -13.71 15.48
C ASP A 53 9.04 -14.13 15.40
N ALA A 54 9.74 -14.12 16.54
CA ALA A 54 11.15 -14.50 16.58
C ALA A 54 11.39 -15.97 16.20
N THR A 55 10.43 -16.87 16.45
CA THR A 55 10.49 -18.27 16.06
C THR A 55 10.32 -18.43 14.55
N ASP A 56 9.37 -17.72 13.96
CA ASP A 56 9.17 -17.67 12.51
C ASP A 56 10.41 -17.16 11.79
N LEU A 57 11.02 -16.08 12.29
CA LEU A 57 12.25 -15.52 11.71
C LEU A 57 13.42 -16.50 11.77
N ARG A 58 13.57 -17.27 12.85
CA ARG A 58 14.59 -18.33 12.95
C ARG A 58 14.32 -19.44 11.93
N SER A 59 13.08 -19.89 11.82
CA SER A 59 12.66 -20.92 10.87
C SER A 59 12.87 -20.45 9.42
N LEU A 60 12.55 -19.19 9.12
CA LEU A 60 12.73 -18.60 7.80
C LEU A 60 14.22 -18.44 7.46
N SER A 61 15.04 -18.07 8.45
CA SER A 61 16.49 -18.02 8.29
C SER A 61 17.07 -19.40 8.01
N ALA A 62 16.60 -20.45 8.67
CA ALA A 62 17.02 -21.82 8.39
C ALA A 62 16.60 -22.26 6.97
N LEU A 63 15.42 -21.85 6.51
CA LEU A 63 14.90 -22.16 5.18
C LEU A 63 15.65 -21.43 4.05
N THR A 64 16.01 -20.17 4.27
CA THR A 64 16.54 -19.28 3.22
C THR A 64 18.05 -19.07 3.29
N GLY A 65 18.68 -19.39 4.42
CA GLY A 65 20.07 -19.00 4.73
C GLY A 65 20.25 -17.50 5.00
N PHE A 66 19.16 -16.72 5.02
CA PHE A 66 19.19 -15.27 5.18
C PHE A 66 18.60 -14.86 6.53
N GLN A 67 19.36 -14.05 7.28
CA GLN A 67 18.91 -13.50 8.55
C GLN A 67 18.32 -12.10 8.34
N PHE A 68 17.04 -11.94 8.65
CA PHE A 68 16.38 -10.64 8.65
C PHE A 68 16.37 -10.08 10.09
N PRO A 69 16.68 -8.78 10.28
CA PRO A 69 16.68 -8.17 11.61
C PRO A 69 15.29 -8.23 12.27
N GLY A 70 15.20 -8.84 13.44
CA GLY A 70 13.98 -8.89 14.25
C GLY A 70 13.91 -7.83 15.36
N ASP A 71 14.99 -7.06 15.54
CA ASP A 71 15.15 -6.04 16.57
C ASP A 71 14.74 -4.62 16.12
N VAL A 72 14.50 -4.44 14.82
CA VAL A 72 14.07 -3.15 14.24
C VAL A 72 12.62 -2.81 14.59
N GLY A 73 11.76 -3.82 14.70
CA GLY A 73 10.33 -3.67 14.96
C GLY A 73 9.54 -4.89 14.48
N PRO A 74 8.19 -4.82 14.49
CA PRO A 74 7.35 -5.91 13.98
C PRO A 74 7.72 -6.27 12.54
N VAL A 75 7.88 -7.56 12.26
CA VAL A 75 8.24 -8.05 10.93
C VAL A 75 7.03 -8.66 10.25
N GLN A 76 6.87 -8.35 8.97
CA GLN A 76 5.82 -8.90 8.13
C GLN A 76 6.39 -9.57 6.89
N LEU A 77 5.85 -10.74 6.56
CA LEU A 77 6.04 -11.44 5.30
C LEU A 77 4.86 -11.18 4.36
N ARG A 78 5.20 -10.88 3.11
CA ARG A 78 4.22 -10.42 2.12
C ARG A 78 4.43 -11.08 0.76
N PRO A 79 3.33 -11.30 0.00
CA PRO A 79 3.44 -11.67 -1.40
C PRO A 79 4.18 -10.57 -2.17
N TRP A 80 5.04 -10.97 -3.10
CA TRP A 80 5.67 -10.03 -4.01
C TRP A 80 4.64 -9.45 -4.99
N HIS A 81 4.80 -8.17 -5.33
CA HIS A 81 3.94 -7.48 -6.28
C HIS A 81 4.75 -6.87 -7.43
N ALA A 82 4.17 -6.89 -8.64
CA ALA A 82 4.84 -6.44 -9.87
C ALA A 82 5.29 -4.98 -9.86
N LEU A 83 4.61 -4.14 -9.06
CA LEU A 83 4.97 -2.74 -8.85
C LEU A 83 6.35 -2.56 -8.20
N ARG A 84 6.92 -3.60 -7.58
CA ARG A 84 8.30 -3.55 -7.06
C ARG A 84 9.37 -3.58 -8.15
N ASN A 85 9.00 -3.78 -9.42
CA ASN A 85 9.93 -3.62 -10.55
C ASN A 85 10.04 -2.17 -11.03
N VAL A 86 9.22 -1.25 -10.51
CA VAL A 86 9.29 0.17 -10.85
C VAL A 86 10.62 0.72 -10.33
N PRO A 87 11.39 1.51 -11.11
CA PRO A 87 12.73 1.97 -10.73
C PRO A 87 12.73 3.12 -9.70
N TYR A 88 11.61 3.29 -9.00
CA TYR A 88 11.44 4.26 -7.93
C TYR A 88 10.43 3.72 -6.92
N LEU A 89 10.45 4.30 -5.72
CA LEU A 89 9.52 3.95 -4.66
C LEU A 89 8.09 4.37 -5.05
N ILE A 90 7.21 3.39 -5.20
CA ILE A 90 5.77 3.62 -5.25
C ILE A 90 5.30 4.01 -3.85
N HIS A 91 4.51 5.08 -3.75
CA HIS A 91 4.12 5.68 -2.47
C HIS A 91 3.19 4.80 -1.61
N THR A 92 2.56 3.78 -2.21
CA THR A 92 1.63 2.87 -1.52
C THR A 92 2.31 2.22 -0.31
N GLU A 93 1.68 2.35 0.86
CA GLU A 93 2.14 1.94 2.21
C GLU A 93 3.27 2.78 2.82
N PHE A 94 3.89 3.64 2.01
CA PHE A 94 4.90 4.58 2.45
C PHE A 94 4.32 5.99 2.61
N GLU A 95 3.01 6.18 2.48
CA GLU A 95 2.41 7.51 2.43
C GLU A 95 2.72 8.31 3.68
N LEU A 96 2.49 7.75 4.86
CA LEU A 96 2.75 8.45 6.12
C LEU A 96 4.23 8.82 6.27
N ALA A 97 5.16 7.87 6.03
CA ALA A 97 6.59 8.13 6.10
C ALA A 97 7.02 9.24 5.13
N LEU A 98 6.58 9.18 3.88
CA LEU A 98 6.91 10.17 2.86
C LEU A 98 6.29 11.54 3.13
N MET A 99 5.11 11.59 3.76
CA MET A 99 4.51 12.85 4.20
C MET A 99 5.27 13.45 5.38
N LEU A 100 5.72 12.63 6.34
CA LEU A 100 6.56 13.09 7.46
C LEU A 100 7.90 13.65 6.98
N GLU A 101 8.45 13.10 5.89
CA GLU A 101 9.65 13.61 5.21
C GLU A 101 9.38 14.82 4.30
N GLY A 102 8.12 15.22 4.12
CA GLY A 102 7.72 16.33 3.23
C GLY A 102 7.82 16.02 1.72
N ARG A 103 8.12 14.77 1.34
CA ARG A 103 8.31 14.34 -0.06
C ARG A 103 6.99 13.99 -0.75
N LYS A 104 5.97 13.60 0.01
CA LYS A 104 4.63 13.36 -0.49
C LYS A 104 3.70 14.50 -0.02
N PRO A 105 3.18 15.33 -0.93
CA PRO A 105 2.34 16.47 -0.55
C PRO A 105 0.87 16.11 -0.34
N LEU A 106 0.42 14.99 -0.92
CA LEU A 106 -0.96 14.49 -0.85
C LEU A 106 -0.98 12.96 -0.77
N ALA A 107 -1.70 12.42 0.21
CA ALA A 107 -2.14 11.03 0.29
C ALA A 107 -3.66 10.95 0.10
N VAL A 108 -4.09 9.93 -0.64
CA VAL A 108 -5.51 9.70 -0.93
C VAL A 108 -5.81 8.24 -0.68
N PHE A 109 -6.86 8.00 0.08
CA PHE A 109 -7.34 6.68 0.42
C PHE A 109 -8.83 6.61 0.11
N GLU A 110 -9.32 5.46 -0.34
CA GLU A 110 -10.74 5.24 -0.58
C GLU A 110 -11.08 3.79 -0.26
N ASP A 111 -12.08 3.57 0.59
CA ASP A 111 -12.61 2.24 0.87
C ASP A 111 -14.06 2.28 1.37
N ALA A 112 -14.68 1.12 1.42
CA ALA A 112 -16.00 0.94 2.01
C ALA A 112 -15.99 1.37 3.49
N TYR A 113 -17.11 1.90 3.97
CA TYR A 113 -17.31 2.18 5.39
C TYR A 113 -18.69 1.69 5.87
N PRO A 114 -18.84 1.31 7.15
CA PRO A 114 -17.76 1.15 8.14
C PRO A 114 -16.80 -0.01 7.78
N CYS A 115 -15.52 0.16 8.09
CA CYS A 115 -14.49 -0.86 7.86
C CYS A 115 -13.33 -0.67 8.84
N ASP A 116 -13.16 -1.63 9.75
CA ASP A 116 -12.24 -1.51 10.89
C ASP A 116 -10.77 -1.39 10.48
N TRP A 117 -10.34 -2.15 9.47
CA TRP A 117 -8.95 -2.07 9.01
C TRP A 117 -8.67 -0.71 8.36
N PHE A 118 -9.63 -0.16 7.61
CA PHE A 118 -9.49 1.13 6.96
C PHE A 118 -9.43 2.25 8.00
N ALA A 119 -10.32 2.20 9.00
CA ALA A 119 -10.29 3.12 10.14
C ALA A 119 -8.95 3.06 10.90
N THR A 120 -8.46 1.85 11.18
CA THR A 120 -7.17 1.62 11.87
C THR A 120 -5.99 2.17 11.07
N MET A 121 -5.98 1.97 9.75
CA MET A 121 -4.94 2.49 8.86
C MET A 121 -4.94 4.04 8.85
N ILE A 122 -6.11 4.66 8.69
CA ILE A 122 -6.25 6.12 8.69
C ILE A 122 -5.90 6.74 10.05
N ALA A 123 -6.19 6.05 11.16
CA ALA A 123 -5.88 6.54 12.51
C ALA A 123 -4.39 6.79 12.75
N ARG A 124 -3.49 6.15 11.96
CA ARG A 124 -2.04 6.40 12.02
C ARG A 124 -1.67 7.86 11.69
N PHE A 125 -2.53 8.58 10.98
CA PHE A 125 -2.34 10.00 10.67
C PHE A 125 -2.86 10.93 11.78
N ASP A 126 -3.71 10.46 12.70
CA ASP A 126 -4.39 11.30 13.70
C ASP A 126 -3.43 12.14 14.56
N PRO A 127 -2.29 11.61 15.06
CA PRO A 127 -1.36 12.42 15.83
C PRO A 127 -0.88 13.66 15.07
N PHE A 128 -0.52 13.47 13.81
CA PHE A 128 0.06 14.53 12.98
C PHE A 128 -1.00 15.52 12.48
N VAL A 129 -2.24 15.08 12.30
CA VAL A 129 -3.37 15.98 12.01
C VAL A 129 -3.67 16.86 13.23
N ARG A 130 -3.71 16.28 14.42
CA ARG A 130 -3.96 17.02 15.67
C ARG A 130 -2.88 18.06 15.95
N ASP A 131 -1.63 17.71 15.64
CA ASP A 131 -0.48 18.60 15.81
C ASP A 131 -0.37 19.67 14.70
N GLY A 132 -1.33 19.73 13.78
CA GLY A 132 -1.33 20.68 12.65
C GLY A 132 -0.25 20.40 11.61
N ARG A 133 0.44 19.25 11.69
CA ARG A 133 1.47 18.84 10.73
C ARG A 133 0.87 18.35 9.43
N PHE A 134 -0.38 17.90 9.42
CA PHE A 134 -1.17 17.51 8.24
C PHE A 134 -2.57 18.12 8.29
N VAL A 135 -3.16 18.33 7.11
CA VAL A 135 -4.57 18.69 6.96
C VAL A 135 -5.33 17.48 6.40
N ARG A 136 -6.45 17.13 7.03
CA ARG A 136 -7.30 16.00 6.60
C ARG A 136 -8.66 16.47 6.12
N ARG A 137 -9.13 15.91 4.99
CA ARG A 137 -10.51 16.01 4.53
C ARG A 137 -11.09 14.61 4.33
N VAL A 138 -12.32 14.40 4.80
CA VAL A 138 -13.06 13.14 4.64
C VAL A 138 -14.30 13.43 3.82
N LEU A 139 -14.55 12.62 2.79
CA LEU A 139 -15.74 12.67 1.96
C LEU A 139 -16.42 11.31 1.95
N ASP A 140 -17.62 11.25 2.51
CA ASP A 140 -18.44 10.05 2.50
C ASP A 140 -19.43 10.10 1.33
N LYS A 141 -19.53 8.99 0.61
CA LYS A 141 -20.51 8.75 -0.45
C LYS A 141 -21.41 7.60 0.01
N PRO A 142 -22.54 7.90 0.66
CA PRO A 142 -23.47 6.88 1.13
C PRO A 142 -24.09 6.09 -0.02
N LEU A 143 -24.34 4.81 0.18
CA LEU A 143 -25.22 4.00 -0.64
C LEU A 143 -26.69 4.31 -0.28
N SER A 144 -27.59 4.14 -1.24
CA SER A 144 -29.03 4.38 -1.02
C SER A 144 -29.66 3.42 0.00
N ALA A 145 -29.04 2.26 0.23
CA ALA A 145 -29.38 1.31 1.29
C ALA A 145 -28.12 0.54 1.70
N PRO A 146 -27.94 0.16 2.98
CA PRO A 146 -26.81 -0.65 3.41
C PRO A 146 -26.82 -2.01 2.70
N VAL A 147 -25.65 -2.44 2.21
CA VAL A 147 -25.48 -3.76 1.57
C VAL A 147 -24.74 -4.68 2.52
N ALA A 148 -25.24 -5.90 2.70
CA ALA A 148 -24.53 -6.91 3.48
C ALA A 148 -23.18 -7.22 2.82
N ALA A 149 -22.07 -6.96 3.52
CA ALA A 149 -20.77 -7.44 3.08
C ALA A 149 -20.65 -8.93 3.35
N SER A 150 -19.79 -9.60 2.58
CA SER A 150 -19.45 -11.03 2.74
C SER A 150 -18.93 -11.41 4.13
N ILE A 151 -18.56 -10.42 4.95
CA ILE A 151 -18.02 -10.54 6.31
C ILE A 151 -19.02 -10.13 7.41
N GLY A 152 -20.33 -10.05 7.09
CA GLY A 152 -21.39 -9.91 8.08
C GLY A 152 -21.65 -8.48 8.59
N ALA A 153 -20.76 -7.53 8.31
CA ALA A 153 -21.01 -6.11 8.51
C ALA A 153 -21.74 -5.51 7.30
N SER A 154 -22.73 -4.66 7.54
CA SER A 154 -23.34 -3.86 6.48
C SER A 154 -22.40 -2.72 6.07
N VAL A 155 -22.18 -2.54 4.78
CA VAL A 155 -21.48 -1.37 4.24
C VAL A 155 -22.51 -0.26 3.99
N GLU A 156 -22.22 0.93 4.51
CA GLU A 156 -23.03 2.14 4.38
C GLU A 156 -22.67 2.95 3.14
N GLY A 157 -21.43 2.87 2.65
CA GLY A 157 -20.97 3.69 1.54
C GLY A 157 -19.49 3.54 1.23
N MET A 158 -18.99 4.48 0.42
CA MET A 158 -17.58 4.64 0.09
C MET A 158 -17.02 5.91 0.76
N ARG A 159 -15.92 5.80 1.49
CA ARG A 159 -15.27 6.91 2.19
C ARG A 159 -13.95 7.22 1.50
N SER A 160 -13.80 8.43 1.02
CA SER A 160 -12.53 8.97 0.54
C SER A 160 -11.88 9.80 1.65
N VAL A 161 -10.63 9.50 2.01
CA VAL A 161 -9.83 10.29 2.95
C VAL A 161 -8.64 10.92 2.22
N TYR A 162 -8.52 12.23 2.35
CA TYR A 162 -7.43 13.02 1.79
C TYR A 162 -6.60 13.58 2.93
N VAL A 163 -5.27 13.42 2.84
CA VAL A 163 -4.33 14.01 3.79
C VAL A 163 -3.31 14.81 3.01
N ALA A 164 -3.20 16.11 3.28
CA ALA A 164 -2.26 17.01 2.63
C ALA A 164 -1.25 17.58 3.65
N LEU A 165 -0.08 17.98 3.15
CA LEU A 165 0.82 18.84 3.93
C LEU A 165 0.22 20.25 4.07
N PRO A 166 0.54 20.99 5.15
CA PRO A 166 0.13 22.39 5.30
C PRO A 166 0.57 23.23 4.10
N GLY A 167 -0.35 24.03 3.56
CA GLY A 167 -0.13 24.82 2.34
C GLY A 167 -0.26 24.03 1.02
N GLN A 168 -0.50 22.72 1.08
CA GLN A 168 -0.75 21.86 -0.10
C GLN A 168 -2.22 21.41 -0.21
N GLU A 169 -3.13 22.03 0.55
CA GLU A 169 -4.56 21.68 0.61
C GLU A 169 -5.24 21.82 -0.76
N TRP A 170 -4.76 22.75 -1.59
CA TRP A 170 -5.23 22.94 -2.97
C TRP A 170 -5.13 21.66 -3.81
N ARG A 171 -4.22 20.75 -3.47
CA ARG A 171 -4.09 19.45 -4.16
C ARG A 171 -5.29 18.55 -3.91
N ILE A 172 -5.96 18.67 -2.77
CA ILE A 172 -7.18 17.93 -2.48
C ILE A 172 -8.27 18.34 -3.47
N ASP A 173 -8.49 19.65 -3.62
CA ASP A 173 -9.48 20.20 -4.54
C ASP A 173 -9.18 19.79 -5.99
N ALA A 174 -7.93 19.99 -6.42
CA ALA A 174 -7.49 19.61 -7.76
C ALA A 174 -7.61 18.10 -8.04
N TYR A 175 -7.39 17.25 -7.03
CA TYR A 175 -7.54 15.80 -7.17
C TYR A 175 -9.01 15.40 -7.33
N ILE A 176 -9.91 16.01 -6.54
CA ILE A 176 -11.35 15.80 -6.66
C ILE A 176 -11.83 16.25 -8.04
N GLU A 177 -11.47 17.45 -8.47
CA GLU A 177 -11.83 17.99 -9.78
C GLU A 177 -11.35 17.11 -10.94
N MET A 178 -10.11 16.62 -10.87
CA MET A 178 -9.55 15.70 -11.86
C MET A 178 -10.41 14.43 -11.97
N TRP A 179 -10.82 13.83 -10.85
CA TRP A 179 -11.70 12.66 -10.87
C TRP A 179 -13.10 12.98 -11.39
N GLN A 180 -13.66 14.14 -11.06
CA GLN A 180 -14.97 14.54 -11.60
C GLN A 180 -14.91 14.81 -13.11
N SER A 181 -13.81 15.36 -13.62
CA SER A 181 -13.57 15.51 -15.04
C SER A 181 -13.45 14.13 -15.71
N ALA A 182 -12.62 13.24 -15.17
CA ALA A 182 -12.43 11.89 -15.70
C ALA A 182 -13.72 11.05 -15.71
N LYS A 183 -14.63 11.26 -14.74
CA LYS A 183 -15.96 10.62 -14.77
C LYS A 183 -16.81 11.04 -15.96
N LYS A 184 -16.63 12.28 -16.47
CA LYS A 184 -17.39 12.83 -17.60
C LYS A 184 -16.74 12.52 -18.94
N SER A 185 -15.41 12.62 -19.02
CA SER A 185 -14.66 12.54 -20.28
C SER A 185 -13.84 11.26 -20.45
N GLY A 186 -13.82 10.37 -19.45
CA GLY A 186 -12.93 9.21 -19.40
C GLY A 186 -11.55 9.54 -18.82
N TRP A 187 -10.84 8.50 -18.39
CA TRP A 187 -9.46 8.61 -17.89
C TRP A 187 -8.48 8.69 -19.05
N SER A 188 -7.66 9.74 -19.07
CA SER A 188 -6.70 10.02 -20.14
C SER A 188 -5.25 9.91 -19.65
N GLU A 189 -4.27 9.94 -20.56
CA GLU A 189 -2.86 10.07 -20.19
C GLU A 189 -2.56 11.37 -19.44
N ALA A 190 -3.26 12.45 -19.79
CA ALA A 190 -3.18 13.71 -19.05
C ALA A 190 -3.72 13.56 -17.62
N SER A 191 -4.81 12.80 -17.43
CA SER A 191 -5.34 12.47 -16.10
C SER A 191 -4.35 11.67 -15.27
N GLU A 192 -3.70 10.67 -15.87
CA GLU A 192 -2.65 9.87 -15.22
C GLU A 192 -1.48 10.73 -14.76
N ARG A 193 -0.95 11.58 -15.66
CA ARG A 193 0.16 12.47 -15.33
C ARG A 193 -0.24 13.43 -14.20
N ARG A 194 -1.43 14.03 -14.32
CA ARG A 194 -1.95 14.95 -13.32
C ARG A 194 -2.09 14.28 -11.95
N GLN A 195 -2.54 13.04 -11.91
CA GLN A 195 -2.60 12.27 -10.67
C GLN A 195 -1.20 12.10 -10.06
N GLY A 196 -0.20 11.75 -10.87
CA GLY A 196 1.18 11.62 -10.44
C GLY A 196 1.72 12.90 -9.81
N GLU A 197 1.56 14.04 -10.50
CA GLU A 197 1.96 15.37 -10.03
C GLU A 197 1.26 15.76 -8.72
N LEU A 198 -0.04 15.47 -8.61
CA LEU A 198 -0.82 15.75 -7.41
C LEU A 198 -0.34 14.94 -6.21
N LEU A 199 0.05 13.69 -6.43
CA LEU A 199 0.57 12.78 -5.41
C LEU A 199 2.05 12.98 -5.06
N GLY A 200 2.75 13.90 -5.75
CA GLY A 200 4.14 14.26 -5.50
C GLY A 200 5.19 13.47 -6.29
N TYR A 201 4.79 12.75 -7.35
CA TYR A 201 5.77 12.16 -8.25
C TYR A 201 6.44 13.25 -9.12
N THR A 202 7.72 13.05 -9.38
CA THR A 202 8.51 13.90 -10.27
C THR A 202 8.17 13.65 -11.74
N ASP A 203 8.52 14.58 -12.63
CA ASP A 203 8.23 14.47 -14.06
C ASP A 203 8.74 13.18 -14.69
N TRP A 204 9.98 12.77 -14.37
CA TRP A 204 10.54 11.55 -14.95
C TRP A 204 9.83 10.29 -14.45
N GLN A 205 9.32 10.29 -13.22
CA GLN A 205 8.54 9.17 -12.67
C GLN A 205 7.19 9.09 -13.38
N CYS A 206 6.52 10.22 -13.59
CA CYS A 206 5.29 10.31 -14.37
C CYS A 206 5.51 9.85 -15.83
N ASP A 207 6.60 10.27 -16.47
CA ASP A 207 6.97 9.87 -17.83
C ASP A 207 7.27 8.37 -17.92
N TRP A 208 8.00 7.82 -16.95
CA TRP A 208 8.28 6.40 -16.89
C TRP A 208 7.00 5.60 -16.71
N TRP A 209 6.11 6.03 -15.81
CA TRP A 209 4.85 5.36 -15.55
C TRP A 209 3.95 5.34 -16.78
N ALA A 210 3.78 6.49 -17.45
CA ALA A 210 2.98 6.60 -18.67
C ALA A 210 3.42 5.58 -19.75
N LYS A 211 4.74 5.40 -19.91
CA LYS A 211 5.32 4.46 -20.89
C LYS A 211 5.22 2.99 -20.46
N ASN A 212 5.23 2.69 -19.16
CA ASN A 212 5.48 1.33 -18.65
C ASN A 212 4.32 0.72 -17.83
N ARG A 213 3.26 1.47 -17.49
CA ARG A 213 2.19 1.02 -16.58
C ARG A 213 1.50 -0.28 -17.02
N LEU A 214 1.23 -0.46 -18.32
CA LEU A 214 0.59 -1.68 -18.85
C LEU A 214 1.47 -2.93 -18.63
N GLY A 215 2.78 -2.79 -18.81
CA GLY A 215 3.74 -3.86 -18.53
C GLY A 215 3.98 -4.09 -17.03
N SER A 216 3.78 -3.05 -16.21
CA SER A 216 4.00 -3.10 -14.77
C SER A 216 2.82 -3.74 -14.03
N LEU A 217 1.59 -3.58 -14.53
CA LEU A 217 0.38 -4.18 -13.97
C LEU A 217 0.11 -5.61 -14.49
N SER A 218 0.61 -5.96 -15.68
CA SER A 218 0.39 -7.29 -16.30
C SER A 218 1.42 -8.35 -15.90
N ARG A 219 2.53 -7.98 -15.26
CA ARG A 219 3.56 -8.93 -14.82
C ARG A 219 3.18 -9.61 -13.50
N ARG A 220 2.08 -10.36 -13.49
CA ARG A 220 1.97 -11.57 -12.65
C ARG A 220 2.93 -12.64 -13.21
N ARG A 221 4.24 -12.38 -13.16
CA ARG A 221 5.31 -13.29 -13.64
C ARG A 221 6.22 -13.69 -12.48
#